data_AF-A0A559KJP9-F1
#
_entry.id   AF-A0A559KJP9-F1
#
_cell.length_a   1.000
_cell.length_b   1.000
_cell.length_c   1.000
_cell.angle_alpha   90.00
_cell.angle_beta   90.00
_cell.angle_gamma   90.00
#
_symmetry.space_group_name_H-M   'P 1'
#
loop_
_entity.id
_entity.type
_entity.pdbx_description
1 polymer ?
#
loop_
_entity_poly.entity_id
_entity_poly.type
_entity_poly.pdbx_seq_one_letter_code
_entity_poly.pdbx_strand_id
1 'polypeptide(L)'
;MIKNKFIENIHNNHLKKNNKQKKIKFFNLLFFIIILFDIFLNILHIFNLQNDQNDNFLCFLNRYNGSCFSNFKWYDGFSFFKYNLFILFFIFGYFFMVKKVNKKTKFISSLAFYILINFTINALLFHSFIRDYSIYPSKTNNIPFLNLIIYFLEYIFIPLLYFLFYYFNKFKINYKMIFFILCPFLFYLIIKFFLNNLELNFSKINFFLKEQFIRPYDKKHYLICYLKIIISFFILSISFWIFFQNQKYFLSKNILILFVLFLISVISYNKSDWLHAKKVIKKAKMMGSGMFPETQEISEYFKNISDLKPKDLKSQNGKILELGAGCGNITQYLIEKFEEENIICLEIDHDLCQELKTRFPSITVIEGDASEFETLISKNKIQNEQIKGIVSSLPIALFEEEKFKKFESSITKIINDNKIKFMNYRFNFFEKDTREMKRINKIKNNTFNFISEMIIPVNIYTYESKN
;
A
#
# COMPACT_ATOMS: atom_id res chain seq x y z
N MET A 1 -55.55 -0.16 -35.65
CA MET A 1 -54.91 0.56 -34.52
C MET A 1 -54.00 -0.32 -33.65
N ILE A 2 -54.41 -1.53 -33.24
CA ILE A 2 -53.61 -2.44 -32.38
C ILE A 2 -52.32 -2.96 -33.07
N LYS A 3 -52.38 -3.28 -34.36
CA LYS A 3 -51.24 -3.76 -35.15
C LYS A 3 -50.11 -2.73 -35.28
N ASN A 4 -50.45 -1.45 -35.44
CA ASN A 4 -49.47 -0.35 -35.53
C ASN A 4 -48.79 -0.07 -34.18
N LYS A 5 -49.54 -0.06 -33.06
CA LYS A 5 -48.95 0.04 -31.71
C LYS A 5 -48.00 -1.11 -31.38
N PHE A 6 -48.27 -2.33 -31.89
CA PHE A 6 -47.40 -3.48 -31.69
C PHE A 6 -46.08 -3.37 -32.49
N ILE A 7 -46.16 -2.95 -33.76
CA ILE A 7 -44.98 -2.74 -34.62
C ILE A 7 -44.12 -1.59 -34.09
N GLU A 8 -44.75 -0.50 -33.64
CA GLU A 8 -44.08 0.66 -33.05
C GLU A 8 -43.38 0.30 -31.72
N ASN A 9 -44.01 -0.55 -30.89
CA ASN A 9 -43.37 -1.11 -29.69
C ASN A 9 -42.18 -2.04 -30.02
N ILE A 10 -42.26 -2.85 -31.07
CA ILE A 10 -41.14 -3.70 -31.52
C ILE A 10 -39.99 -2.83 -32.03
N HIS A 11 -40.29 -1.81 -32.84
CA HIS A 11 -39.28 -0.89 -33.39
C HIS A 11 -38.61 -0.08 -32.27
N ASN A 12 -39.39 0.47 -31.34
CA ASN A 12 -38.87 1.17 -30.16
C ASN A 12 -38.03 0.26 -29.25
N ASN A 13 -38.41 -1.01 -29.09
CA ASN A 13 -37.62 -2.00 -28.35
C ASN A 13 -36.32 -2.38 -29.08
N HIS A 14 -36.34 -2.46 -30.41
CA HIS A 14 -35.13 -2.68 -31.23
C HIS A 14 -34.18 -1.47 -31.17
N LEU A 15 -34.69 -0.25 -31.30
CA LEU A 15 -33.91 0.98 -31.16
C LEU A 15 -33.30 1.12 -29.76
N LYS A 16 -34.07 0.84 -28.69
CA LYS A 16 -33.56 0.81 -27.30
C LYS A 16 -32.48 -0.25 -27.11
N LYS A 17 -32.64 -1.46 -27.67
CA LYS A 17 -31.61 -2.53 -27.64
C LYS A 17 -30.34 -2.11 -28.39
N ASN A 18 -30.48 -1.52 -29.57
CA ASN A 18 -29.35 -1.04 -30.38
C ASN A 18 -28.59 0.10 -29.67
N ASN A 19 -29.30 1.06 -29.08
CA ASN A 19 -28.70 2.14 -28.31
C ASN A 19 -27.99 1.63 -27.05
N LYS A 20 -28.58 0.67 -26.33
CA LYS A 20 -27.93 0.01 -25.19
C LYS A 20 -26.66 -0.73 -25.61
N GLN A 21 -26.69 -1.43 -26.74
CA GLN A 21 -25.52 -2.14 -27.26
C GLN A 21 -24.42 -1.19 -27.73
N LYS A 22 -24.77 -0.05 -28.35
CA LYS A 22 -23.82 1.02 -28.69
C LYS A 22 -23.15 1.59 -27.44
N LYS A 23 -23.90 1.88 -26.38
CA LYS A 23 -23.35 2.36 -25.09
C LYS A 23 -22.37 1.37 -24.46
N ILE A 24 -22.70 0.07 -24.44
CA ILE A 24 -21.81 -0.98 -23.91
C ILE A 24 -20.53 -1.07 -24.75
N LYS A 25 -20.63 -1.01 -26.09
CA LYS A 25 -19.45 -0.99 -26.96
C LYS A 25 -18.56 0.21 -26.71
N PHE A 26 -19.15 1.40 -26.56
CA PHE A 26 -18.41 2.62 -26.23
C PHE A 26 -17.69 2.52 -24.88
N PHE A 27 -18.39 2.06 -23.84
CA PHE A 27 -17.78 1.82 -22.53
C PHE A 27 -16.62 0.81 -22.60
N ASN A 28 -16.82 -0.32 -23.30
CA ASN A 28 -15.77 -1.33 -23.47
C ASN A 28 -14.54 -0.75 -24.21
N LEU A 29 -14.75 0.10 -25.22
CA LEU A 29 -13.66 0.77 -25.93
C LEU A 29 -12.92 1.75 -25.01
N LEU A 30 -13.64 2.58 -24.27
CA LEU A 30 -13.05 3.52 -23.32
C LEU A 30 -12.24 2.78 -22.24
N PHE A 31 -12.78 1.70 -21.69
CA PHE A 31 -12.07 0.90 -20.69
C PHE A 31 -10.83 0.23 -21.26
N PHE A 32 -10.86 -0.23 -22.51
CA PHE A 32 -9.67 -0.74 -23.20
C PHE A 32 -8.60 0.34 -23.37
N ILE A 33 -8.97 1.58 -23.72
CA ILE A 33 -8.04 2.71 -23.82
C ILE A 33 -7.39 3.00 -22.46
N ILE A 34 -8.16 2.96 -21.37
CA ILE A 34 -7.61 3.15 -20.01
C ILE A 34 -6.58 2.08 -19.67
N ILE A 35 -6.83 0.81 -20.04
CA ILE A 35 -5.87 -0.28 -19.82
C ILE A 35 -4.59 -0.07 -20.64
N LEU A 36 -4.72 0.32 -21.92
CA LEU A 36 -3.55 0.63 -22.75
C LEU A 36 -2.74 1.79 -22.18
N PHE A 37 -3.42 2.83 -21.70
CA PHE A 37 -2.79 3.97 -21.05
C PHE A 37 -2.04 3.55 -19.79
N ASP A 38 -2.66 2.74 -18.92
CA ASP A 38 -2.02 2.22 -17.72
C ASP A 38 -0.79 1.36 -18.02
N ILE A 39 -0.87 0.45 -19.00
CA ILE A 39 0.28 -0.34 -19.47
C ILE A 39 1.42 0.58 -19.95
N PHE A 40 1.09 1.63 -20.70
CA PHE A 40 2.07 2.60 -21.16
C PHE A 40 2.73 3.37 -20.00
N LEU A 41 1.95 3.86 -19.03
CA LEU A 41 2.48 4.51 -17.83
C LEU A 41 3.40 3.58 -17.04
N ASN A 42 3.03 2.31 -16.93
CA ASN A 42 3.83 1.30 -16.27
C ASN A 42 5.17 1.03 -16.97
N ILE A 43 5.19 1.00 -18.31
CA ILE A 43 6.42 0.89 -19.09
C ILE A 43 7.31 2.12 -18.86
N LEU A 44 6.75 3.32 -18.92
CA LEU A 44 7.48 4.57 -18.64
C LEU A 44 8.06 4.58 -17.21
N HIS A 45 7.27 4.14 -16.23
CA HIS A 45 7.71 4.08 -14.85
C HIS A 45 8.91 3.13 -14.68
N ILE A 46 8.86 1.94 -15.28
CA ILE A 46 9.97 0.96 -15.25
C ILE A 46 11.24 1.54 -15.90
N PHE A 47 11.14 2.21 -17.06
CA PHE A 47 12.29 2.85 -17.70
C PHE A 47 12.87 4.00 -16.86
N ASN A 48 12.03 4.80 -16.22
CA ASN A 48 12.50 5.89 -15.36
C ASN A 48 13.22 5.37 -14.11
N LEU A 49 12.77 4.27 -13.52
CA LEU A 49 13.49 3.60 -12.43
C LEU A 49 14.89 3.13 -12.85
N GLN A 50 15.10 2.81 -14.14
CA GLN A 50 16.40 2.37 -14.66
C GLN A 50 17.39 3.53 -14.86
N ASN A 51 16.92 4.70 -15.30
CA ASN A 51 17.79 5.86 -15.56
C ASN A 51 18.34 6.52 -14.28
N ASP A 52 17.82 6.17 -13.10
CA ASP A 52 18.26 6.70 -11.80
C ASP A 52 19.56 6.01 -11.29
N GLN A 53 20.00 4.94 -11.95
CA GLN A 53 21.23 4.22 -11.60
C GLN A 53 22.21 4.28 -12.78
N ASN A 54 23.27 5.09 -12.66
CA ASN A 54 24.43 5.14 -13.57
C ASN A 54 25.25 3.83 -13.60
N ASP A 55 24.61 2.68 -13.43
CA ASP A 55 25.23 1.35 -13.37
C ASP A 55 24.86 0.56 -14.64
N ASN A 56 25.90 0.14 -15.38
CA ASN A 56 25.77 -0.74 -16.54
C ASN A 56 24.91 -1.98 -16.22
N PHE A 57 24.17 -2.47 -17.21
CA PHE A 57 23.30 -3.67 -17.17
C PHE A 57 23.97 -4.93 -16.57
N LEU A 58 25.30 -4.99 -16.48
CA LEU A 58 26.07 -6.07 -15.84
C LEU A 58 26.17 -5.96 -14.31
N CYS A 59 26.16 -4.75 -13.72
CA CYS A 59 26.12 -4.55 -12.26
C CYS A 59 24.76 -4.93 -11.65
N PHE A 60 23.70 -4.84 -12.46
CA PHE A 60 22.32 -5.20 -12.13
C PHE A 60 22.14 -6.66 -11.69
N LEU A 61 22.96 -7.59 -12.20
CA LEU A 61 22.85 -9.02 -11.91
C LEU A 61 23.42 -9.43 -10.55
N ASN A 62 24.29 -8.62 -9.93
CA ASN A 62 25.18 -9.06 -8.85
C ASN A 62 24.96 -8.45 -7.46
N ARG A 63 23.89 -7.68 -7.21
CA ARG A 63 23.71 -7.06 -5.88
C ARG A 63 22.82 -7.89 -4.94
N TYR A 64 23.48 -8.49 -3.96
CA TYR A 64 22.97 -8.77 -2.62
C TYR A 64 23.69 -7.86 -1.64
N ASN A 65 22.97 -6.92 -1.01
CA ASN A 65 23.11 -6.56 0.41
C ASN A 65 22.23 -5.36 0.75
N GLY A 66 21.68 -5.37 1.97
CA GLY A 66 20.65 -4.44 2.42
C GLY A 66 21.04 -2.96 2.38
N SER A 67 20.30 -2.19 1.60
CA SER A 67 20.01 -0.77 1.85
C SER A 67 18.69 -0.43 1.16
N CYS A 68 17.83 0.33 1.86
CA CYS A 68 16.38 0.21 1.76
C CYS A 68 15.73 0.60 0.41
N PHE A 69 16.42 1.21 -0.57
CA PHE A 69 15.82 1.54 -1.88
C PHE A 69 16.85 1.53 -3.03
N SER A 70 17.64 0.46 -3.16
CA SER A 70 18.51 0.22 -4.35
C SER A 70 18.62 -1.26 -4.76
N ASN A 71 17.51 -2.00 -4.67
CA ASN A 71 17.39 -3.40 -5.10
C ASN A 71 16.26 -3.62 -6.13
N PHE A 72 15.81 -2.59 -6.85
CA PHE A 72 14.77 -2.74 -7.86
C PHE A 72 15.30 -3.57 -9.04
N LYS A 73 14.71 -4.73 -9.28
CA LYS A 73 15.04 -5.60 -10.40
C LYS A 73 14.00 -5.41 -11.52
N TRP A 74 14.39 -5.56 -12.80
CA TRP A 74 13.43 -5.40 -13.92
C TRP A 74 12.17 -6.25 -13.75
N TYR A 75 12.31 -7.44 -13.13
CA TYR A 75 11.19 -8.34 -12.86
C TYR A 75 10.30 -7.93 -11.68
N ASP A 76 10.75 -7.02 -10.82
CA ASP A 76 9.88 -6.38 -9.81
C ASP A 76 8.80 -5.52 -10.49
N GLY A 77 9.01 -5.16 -11.77
CA GLY A 77 8.00 -4.60 -12.65
C GLY A 77 6.87 -5.55 -13.01
N PHE A 78 6.92 -6.85 -12.69
CA PHE A 78 5.83 -7.81 -12.88
C PHE A 78 5.06 -8.04 -11.58
N SER A 79 4.25 -7.05 -11.17
CA SER A 79 3.38 -7.18 -10.01
C SER A 79 2.21 -8.14 -10.24
N PHE A 80 1.55 -8.55 -9.16
CA PHE A 80 0.35 -9.38 -9.25
C PHE A 80 -0.75 -8.69 -10.06
N PHE A 81 -0.90 -7.38 -9.91
CA PHE A 81 -1.84 -6.59 -10.70
C PHE A 81 -1.52 -6.63 -12.20
N LYS A 82 -0.25 -6.40 -12.57
CA LYS A 82 0.20 -6.38 -13.98
C LYS A 82 0.06 -7.73 -14.66
N TYR A 83 0.26 -8.82 -13.93
CA TYR A 83 -0.06 -10.16 -14.42
C TYR A 83 -1.54 -10.29 -14.82
N ASN A 84 -2.46 -9.75 -14.01
CA ASN A 84 -3.88 -9.75 -14.32
C ASN A 84 -4.27 -8.79 -15.46
N LEU A 85 -3.59 -7.64 -15.60
CA LEU A 85 -3.74 -6.73 -16.73
C LEU A 85 -3.40 -7.41 -18.07
N PHE A 86 -2.32 -8.20 -18.11
CA PHE A 86 -1.94 -8.91 -19.31
C PHE A 86 -3.00 -9.92 -19.73
N ILE A 87 -3.55 -10.68 -18.78
CA ILE A 87 -4.67 -11.59 -19.02
C ILE A 87 -5.91 -10.80 -19.52
N LEU A 88 -6.19 -9.65 -18.92
CA LEU A 88 -7.29 -8.78 -19.32
C LEU A 88 -7.15 -8.29 -20.76
N PHE A 89 -5.93 -7.94 -21.18
CA PHE A 89 -5.62 -7.56 -22.55
C PHE A 89 -6.00 -8.65 -23.56
N PHE A 90 -5.74 -9.94 -23.25
CA PHE A 90 -6.20 -11.06 -24.10
C PHE A 90 -7.73 -11.18 -24.17
N ILE A 91 -8.44 -10.90 -23.06
CA ILE A 91 -9.91 -10.86 -23.09
C ILE A 91 -10.35 -9.81 -24.10
N PHE A 92 -9.80 -8.59 -24.04
CA PHE A 92 -10.15 -7.55 -25.00
C PHE A 92 -9.82 -7.93 -26.44
N GLY A 93 -8.64 -8.51 -26.69
CA GLY A 93 -8.27 -9.04 -28.00
C GLY A 93 -9.31 -10.01 -28.57
N TYR A 94 -9.80 -10.94 -27.75
CA TYR A 94 -10.91 -11.82 -28.14
C TYR A 94 -12.20 -11.05 -28.46
N PHE A 95 -12.58 -10.08 -27.64
CA PHE A 95 -13.79 -9.28 -27.86
C PHE A 95 -13.74 -8.48 -29.16
N PHE A 96 -12.57 -8.02 -29.59
CA PHE A 96 -12.39 -7.36 -30.88
C PHE A 96 -12.45 -8.34 -32.06
N MET A 97 -11.88 -9.55 -31.92
CA MET A 97 -11.88 -10.55 -33.00
C MET A 97 -13.23 -11.23 -33.23
N VAL A 98 -14.05 -11.41 -32.18
CA VAL A 98 -15.31 -12.15 -32.30
C VAL A 98 -16.45 -11.26 -32.80
N LYS A 99 -16.81 -11.43 -34.09
CA LYS A 99 -17.91 -10.73 -34.78
C LYS A 99 -19.29 -10.91 -34.13
N LYS A 100 -19.53 -11.96 -33.34
CA LYS A 100 -20.81 -12.23 -32.64
C LYS A 100 -20.66 -12.10 -31.11
N VAL A 101 -21.11 -10.96 -30.58
CA VAL A 101 -21.12 -10.59 -29.14
C VAL A 101 -21.75 -11.65 -28.22
N ASN A 102 -22.62 -12.52 -28.74
CA ASN A 102 -23.42 -13.45 -27.92
C ASN A 102 -22.79 -14.84 -27.68
N LYS A 103 -21.73 -15.25 -28.40
CA LYS A 103 -21.05 -16.53 -28.15
C LYS A 103 -19.80 -16.29 -27.30
N LYS A 104 -19.99 -16.21 -25.98
CA LYS A 104 -18.87 -16.26 -25.03
C LYS A 104 -18.52 -17.70 -24.72
N THR A 105 -17.25 -18.06 -24.87
CA THR A 105 -16.78 -19.39 -24.48
C THR A 105 -16.79 -19.52 -22.95
N LYS A 106 -16.93 -20.76 -22.47
CA LYS A 106 -16.78 -21.11 -21.06
C LYS A 106 -15.41 -20.65 -20.52
N PHE A 107 -14.37 -20.78 -21.36
CA PHE A 107 -13.01 -20.35 -21.04
C PHE A 107 -12.94 -18.87 -20.69
N ILE A 108 -13.47 -17.99 -21.54
CA ILE A 108 -13.39 -16.54 -21.33
C ILE A 108 -14.23 -16.07 -20.16
N SER A 109 -15.38 -16.72 -19.93
CA SER A 109 -16.17 -16.43 -18.74
C SER A 109 -15.45 -16.83 -17.45
N SER A 110 -14.66 -17.91 -17.49
CA SER A 110 -13.81 -18.31 -16.35
C SER A 110 -12.67 -17.32 -16.13
N LEU A 111 -11.96 -16.95 -17.20
CA LEU A 111 -10.88 -15.97 -17.15
C LEU A 111 -11.36 -14.62 -16.59
N ALA A 112 -12.52 -14.15 -17.07
CA ALA A 112 -13.12 -12.91 -16.59
C ALA A 112 -13.51 -12.99 -15.10
N PHE A 113 -14.03 -14.14 -14.66
CA PHE A 113 -14.35 -14.34 -13.25
C PHE A 113 -13.08 -14.35 -12.39
N TYR A 114 -11.98 -14.94 -12.86
CA TYR A 114 -10.73 -14.96 -12.13
C TYR A 114 -10.16 -13.55 -11.95
N ILE A 115 -10.11 -12.76 -13.03
CA ILE A 115 -9.67 -11.37 -12.97
C ILE A 115 -10.54 -10.54 -12.01
N LEU A 116 -11.86 -10.78 -11.97
CA LEU A 116 -12.75 -10.08 -11.03
C LEU A 116 -12.31 -10.28 -9.59
N ILE A 117 -12.08 -11.54 -9.20
CA ILE A 117 -11.65 -11.88 -7.84
C ILE A 117 -10.24 -11.35 -7.59
N ASN A 118 -9.31 -11.52 -8.53
CA ASN A 118 -7.93 -11.07 -8.39
C ASN A 118 -7.83 -9.55 -8.22
N PHE A 119 -8.51 -8.75 -9.04
CA PHE A 119 -8.53 -7.29 -8.89
C PHE A 119 -9.15 -6.85 -7.58
N THR A 120 -10.22 -7.51 -7.15
CA THR A 120 -10.86 -7.19 -5.86
C THR A 120 -9.94 -7.53 -4.68
N ILE A 121 -9.22 -8.66 -4.73
CA ILE A 121 -8.23 -9.03 -3.71
C ILE A 121 -7.03 -8.11 -3.74
N ASN A 122 -6.55 -7.75 -4.93
CA ASN A 122 -5.44 -6.80 -5.05
C ASN A 122 -5.79 -5.46 -4.40
N ALA A 123 -6.99 -4.94 -4.71
CA ALA A 123 -7.48 -3.67 -4.18
C ALA A 123 -7.75 -3.69 -2.67
N LEU A 124 -8.31 -4.77 -2.13
CA LEU A 124 -8.76 -4.81 -0.73
C LEU A 124 -7.78 -5.47 0.24
N LEU A 125 -6.98 -6.43 -0.21
CA LEU A 125 -6.15 -7.26 0.66
C LEU A 125 -4.66 -7.03 0.47
N PHE A 126 -4.19 -6.92 -0.77
CA PHE A 126 -2.74 -6.91 -1.02
C PHE A 126 -2.11 -5.56 -0.73
N HIS A 127 -2.89 -4.47 -0.81
CA HIS A 127 -2.45 -3.15 -0.40
C HIS A 127 -1.90 -3.19 1.04
N SER A 128 -0.65 -2.73 1.23
CA SER A 128 0.09 -2.74 2.51
C SER A 128 0.34 -4.11 3.16
N PHE A 129 -0.11 -5.21 2.55
CA PHE A 129 0.05 -6.57 3.07
C PHE A 129 1.11 -7.37 2.33
N ILE A 130 1.09 -7.33 1.00
CA ILE A 130 2.11 -7.93 0.13
C ILE A 130 2.90 -6.81 -0.53
N ARG A 131 4.22 -6.99 -0.61
CA ARG A 131 5.11 -6.01 -1.22
C ARG A 131 4.92 -5.92 -2.74
N ASP A 132 4.55 -4.73 -3.20
CA ASP A 132 4.47 -4.38 -4.63
C ASP A 132 5.48 -3.28 -5.00
N TYR A 133 6.66 -3.71 -5.44
CA TYR A 133 7.77 -2.83 -5.81
C TYR A 133 7.48 -1.88 -6.97
N SER A 134 6.41 -2.15 -7.73
CA SER A 134 6.11 -1.43 -8.96
C SER A 134 5.40 -0.08 -8.77
N ILE A 135 5.09 0.26 -7.52
CA ILE A 135 4.38 1.48 -7.15
C ILE A 135 5.26 2.41 -6.31
N TYR A 136 6.51 2.01 -6.03
CA TYR A 136 7.37 2.78 -5.17
C TYR A 136 7.92 4.02 -5.88
N PRO A 137 8.00 5.15 -5.17
CA PRO A 137 8.54 6.36 -5.73
C PRO A 137 10.02 6.23 -6.13
N SER A 138 10.35 6.69 -7.34
CA SER A 138 11.74 6.85 -7.80
C SER A 138 12.39 8.03 -7.06
N LYS A 139 13.72 8.00 -6.90
CA LYS A 139 14.49 9.10 -6.27
C LYS A 139 14.52 10.36 -7.13
N THR A 140 14.23 10.22 -8.41
CA THR A 140 14.20 11.29 -9.40
C THR A 140 13.06 12.28 -9.19
N ASN A 141 13.44 13.54 -8.97
CA ASN A 141 12.58 14.72 -8.77
C ASN A 141 11.50 14.98 -9.85
N ASN A 142 11.48 14.24 -10.96
CA ASN A 142 10.78 14.70 -12.16
C ASN A 142 9.35 14.20 -12.35
N ILE A 143 8.88 13.13 -11.67
CA ILE A 143 7.45 12.80 -11.75
C ILE A 143 6.86 12.18 -10.46
N PRO A 144 6.88 12.92 -9.32
CA PRO A 144 6.18 12.52 -8.08
C PRO A 144 4.70 12.16 -8.28
N PHE A 145 4.09 12.61 -9.39
CA PHE A 145 2.68 12.40 -9.72
C PHE A 145 2.42 11.13 -10.53
N LEU A 146 3.40 10.57 -11.24
CA LEU A 146 3.18 9.40 -12.12
C LEU A 146 2.82 8.16 -11.31
N ASN A 147 3.54 7.90 -10.23
CA ASN A 147 3.33 6.72 -9.38
C ASN A 147 2.00 6.82 -8.65
N LEU A 148 1.60 8.05 -8.30
CA LEU A 148 0.29 8.34 -7.77
C LEU A 148 -0.80 7.95 -8.78
N ILE A 149 -0.69 8.41 -10.03
CA ILE A 149 -1.63 8.07 -11.10
C ILE A 149 -1.71 6.54 -11.28
N ILE A 150 -0.56 5.86 -11.40
CA ILE A 150 -0.52 4.40 -11.55
C ILE A 150 -1.23 3.74 -10.37
N TYR A 151 -0.90 4.09 -9.13
CA TYR A 151 -1.57 3.51 -7.97
C TYR A 151 -3.10 3.68 -8.02
N PHE A 152 -3.59 4.91 -8.28
CA PHE A 152 -5.03 5.17 -8.35
C PHE A 152 -5.69 4.36 -9.47
N LEU A 153 -5.03 4.23 -10.62
CA LEU A 153 -5.50 3.39 -11.71
C LEU A 153 -5.57 1.92 -11.29
N GLU A 154 -4.48 1.37 -10.75
CA GLU A 154 -4.35 -0.05 -10.46
C GLU A 154 -5.23 -0.51 -9.27
N TYR A 155 -5.30 0.25 -8.20
CA TYR A 155 -5.97 -0.17 -6.95
C TYR A 155 -7.41 0.31 -6.83
N ILE A 156 -7.84 1.29 -7.63
CA ILE A 156 -9.17 1.91 -7.48
C ILE A 156 -9.93 1.92 -8.80
N PHE A 157 -9.43 2.64 -9.82
CA PHE A 157 -10.22 2.86 -11.03
C PHE A 157 -10.40 1.59 -11.86
N ILE A 158 -9.33 0.83 -12.13
CA ILE A 158 -9.42 -0.39 -12.93
C ILE A 158 -10.27 -1.47 -12.26
N PRO A 159 -10.13 -1.77 -10.95
CA PRO A 159 -11.03 -2.70 -10.27
C PRO A 159 -12.52 -2.30 -10.37
N LEU A 160 -12.83 -1.02 -10.15
CA LEU A 160 -14.20 -0.49 -10.27
C LEU A 160 -14.75 -0.59 -11.70
N LEU A 161 -13.97 -0.13 -12.69
CA LEU A 161 -14.33 -0.20 -14.09
C LEU A 161 -14.45 -1.66 -14.57
N TYR A 162 -13.62 -2.55 -14.04
CA TYR A 162 -13.68 -3.98 -14.34
C TYR A 162 -14.94 -4.63 -13.78
N PHE A 163 -15.37 -4.26 -12.57
CA PHE A 163 -16.65 -4.73 -12.03
C PHE A 163 -17.82 -4.30 -12.93
N LEU A 164 -17.84 -3.03 -13.37
CA LEU A 164 -18.85 -2.54 -14.32
C LEU A 164 -18.78 -3.27 -15.67
N PHE A 165 -17.57 -3.46 -16.20
CA PHE A 165 -17.33 -4.24 -17.43
C PHE A 165 -17.89 -5.65 -17.28
N TYR A 166 -17.57 -6.34 -16.20
CA TYR A 166 -18.03 -7.70 -15.92
C TYR A 166 -19.57 -7.77 -15.89
N TYR A 167 -20.19 -6.84 -15.16
CA TYR A 167 -21.64 -6.74 -15.02
C TYR A 167 -22.35 -6.47 -16.35
N PHE A 168 -21.92 -5.46 -17.11
CA PHE A 168 -22.55 -5.10 -18.38
C PHE A 168 -22.41 -6.17 -19.44
N ASN A 169 -21.28 -6.89 -19.42
CA ASN A 169 -21.00 -7.92 -20.39
C ASN A 169 -21.67 -9.27 -20.03
N LYS A 170 -22.23 -9.46 -18.83
CA LYS A 170 -23.00 -10.67 -18.45
C LYS A 170 -22.25 -11.99 -18.68
N PHE A 171 -21.05 -12.13 -18.11
CA PHE A 171 -20.32 -13.39 -18.14
C PHE A 171 -21.09 -14.49 -17.37
N LYS A 172 -21.00 -15.74 -17.83
CA LYS A 172 -21.66 -16.87 -17.17
C LYS A 172 -20.75 -17.47 -16.11
N ILE A 173 -21.24 -17.60 -14.88
CA ILE A 173 -20.48 -18.17 -13.77
C ILE A 173 -20.91 -19.61 -13.50
N ASN A 174 -19.94 -20.50 -13.33
CA ASN A 174 -20.15 -21.89 -12.95
C ASN A 174 -19.42 -22.16 -11.62
N TYR A 175 -20.04 -22.89 -10.70
CA TYR A 175 -19.42 -23.25 -9.41
C TYR A 175 -18.06 -23.94 -9.58
N LYS A 176 -17.84 -24.68 -10.67
CA LYS A 176 -16.55 -25.32 -10.98
C LYS A 176 -15.40 -24.32 -11.13
N MET A 177 -15.70 -23.04 -11.44
CA MET A 177 -14.69 -21.98 -11.54
C MET A 177 -14.03 -21.69 -10.19
N ILE A 178 -14.72 -21.91 -9.07
CA ILE A 178 -14.22 -21.62 -7.72
C ILE A 178 -12.98 -22.46 -7.40
N PHE A 179 -12.90 -23.71 -7.87
CA PHE A 179 -11.76 -24.61 -7.60
C PHE A 179 -10.44 -24.15 -8.21
N PHE A 180 -10.47 -23.32 -9.26
CA PHE A 180 -9.28 -22.87 -9.97
C PHE A 180 -8.96 -21.40 -9.70
N ILE A 181 -9.66 -20.76 -8.75
CA ILE A 181 -9.50 -19.32 -8.51
C ILE A 181 -8.11 -18.95 -7.99
N LEU A 182 -7.44 -19.89 -7.32
CA LEU A 182 -6.08 -19.71 -6.80
C LEU A 182 -5.01 -19.90 -7.88
N CYS A 183 -5.33 -20.52 -9.03
CA CYS A 183 -4.33 -20.79 -10.06
C CYS A 183 -3.56 -19.55 -10.52
N PRO A 184 -4.20 -18.38 -10.78
CA PRO A 184 -3.50 -17.14 -11.10
C PRO A 184 -2.52 -16.69 -10.01
N PHE A 185 -2.93 -16.75 -8.74
CA PHE A 185 -2.08 -16.35 -7.61
C PHE A 185 -0.90 -17.30 -7.40
N LEU A 186 -1.14 -18.62 -7.46
CA LEU A 186 -0.08 -19.62 -7.37
C LEU A 186 0.90 -19.50 -8.55
N PHE A 187 0.38 -19.30 -9.75
CA PHE A 187 1.21 -19.10 -10.95
C PHE A 187 2.07 -17.84 -10.85
N TYR A 188 1.51 -16.74 -10.35
CA TYR A 188 2.27 -15.52 -10.03
C TYR A 188 3.42 -15.80 -9.06
N LEU A 189 3.16 -16.49 -7.94
CA LEU A 189 4.20 -16.84 -6.97
C LEU A 189 5.28 -17.71 -7.58
N ILE A 190 4.91 -18.69 -8.42
CA ILE A 190 5.85 -19.58 -9.10
C ILE A 190 6.75 -18.77 -10.04
N ILE A 191 6.17 -17.95 -10.92
CA ILE A 191 6.95 -17.10 -11.85
C ILE A 191 7.89 -16.20 -11.06
N LYS A 192 7.39 -15.51 -10.05
CA LYS A 192 8.19 -14.57 -9.26
C LYS A 192 9.31 -15.30 -8.51
N PHE A 193 9.08 -16.52 -8.03
CA PHE A 193 10.12 -17.34 -7.42
C PHE A 193 11.24 -17.67 -8.41
N PHE A 194 10.89 -18.10 -9.63
CA PHE A 194 11.87 -18.42 -10.68
C PHE A 194 12.64 -17.19 -11.16
N LEU A 195 11.98 -16.04 -11.32
CA LEU A 195 12.63 -14.78 -11.68
C LEU A 195 13.60 -14.30 -10.59
N ASN A 196 13.24 -14.53 -9.32
CA ASN A 196 14.07 -14.15 -8.17
C ASN A 196 15.26 -15.09 -7.93
N ASN A 197 15.12 -16.37 -8.29
CA ASN A 197 16.08 -17.43 -8.00
C ASN A 197 16.38 -18.25 -9.26
N LEU A 198 17.53 -18.01 -9.89
CA LEU A 198 18.02 -18.84 -11.00
C LEU A 198 18.45 -20.26 -10.55
N GLU A 199 18.58 -20.50 -9.23
CA GLU A 199 18.93 -21.79 -8.65
C GLU A 199 17.84 -22.30 -7.69
N LEU A 200 17.34 -23.52 -7.95
CA LEU A 200 16.29 -24.19 -7.20
C LEU A 200 16.84 -24.84 -5.91
N ASN A 201 16.86 -24.09 -4.80
CA ASN A 201 17.14 -24.64 -3.47
C ASN A 201 15.92 -24.45 -2.54
N PHE A 202 15.51 -25.51 -1.83
CA PHE A 202 14.35 -25.50 -0.92
C PHE A 202 14.47 -24.46 0.20
N SER A 203 15.67 -24.19 0.72
CA SER A 203 15.88 -23.13 1.72
C SER A 203 15.52 -21.74 1.18
N LYS A 204 15.70 -21.52 -0.13
CA LYS A 204 15.36 -20.26 -0.82
C LYS A 204 13.84 -20.08 -0.98
N ILE A 205 13.05 -21.16 -1.03
CA ILE A 205 11.57 -21.07 -1.12
C ILE A 205 10.99 -20.45 0.16
N ASN A 206 11.42 -20.94 1.33
CA ASN A 206 10.91 -20.43 2.60
C ASN A 206 11.24 -18.93 2.76
N PHE A 207 12.49 -18.57 2.48
CA PHE A 207 12.92 -17.17 2.46
C PHE A 207 12.11 -16.32 1.48
N PHE A 208 11.91 -16.81 0.25
CA PHE A 208 11.11 -16.11 -0.76
C PHE A 208 9.67 -15.84 -0.32
N LEU A 209 9.00 -16.85 0.24
CA LEU A 209 7.62 -16.73 0.71
C LEU A 209 7.51 -15.74 1.87
N LYS A 210 8.47 -15.77 2.79
CA LYS A 210 8.57 -14.80 3.89
C LYS A 210 8.74 -13.37 3.38
N GLU A 211 9.65 -13.15 2.43
CA GLU A 211 9.96 -11.81 1.90
C GLU A 211 8.85 -11.20 1.03
N GLN A 212 7.75 -11.90 0.76
CA GLN A 212 6.58 -11.30 0.12
C GLN A 212 5.83 -10.33 1.04
N PHE A 213 5.90 -10.53 2.36
CA PHE A 213 5.20 -9.70 3.33
C PHE A 213 6.04 -8.51 3.75
N ILE A 214 5.38 -7.36 3.95
CA ILE A 214 6.08 -6.11 4.30
C ILE A 214 6.36 -6.05 5.81
N ARG A 215 5.39 -6.46 6.64
CA ARG A 215 5.49 -6.41 8.11
C ARG A 215 6.44 -7.43 8.70
N PRO A 216 7.35 -7.04 9.62
CA PRO A 216 8.21 -7.98 10.34
C PRO A 216 7.43 -9.09 11.07
N TYR A 217 6.27 -8.74 11.65
CA TYR A 217 5.39 -9.72 12.28
C TYR A 217 4.81 -10.72 11.26
N ASP A 218 4.27 -10.22 10.14
CA ASP A 218 3.68 -11.07 9.11
C ASP A 218 4.73 -11.99 8.46
N LYS A 219 5.98 -11.51 8.32
CA LYS A 219 7.13 -12.31 7.90
C LYS A 219 7.40 -13.48 8.86
N LYS A 220 7.31 -13.26 10.18
CA LYS A 220 7.47 -14.33 11.19
C LYS A 220 6.32 -15.36 11.14
N HIS A 221 5.12 -14.91 10.76
CA HIS A 221 3.90 -15.73 10.73
C HIS A 221 3.35 -15.97 9.31
N TYR A 222 4.24 -16.03 8.31
CA TYR A 222 3.88 -15.99 6.88
C TYR A 222 2.89 -17.09 6.44
N LEU A 223 2.92 -18.28 7.05
CA LEU A 223 1.98 -19.36 6.76
C LEU A 223 0.53 -18.97 7.09
N ILE A 224 0.31 -18.30 8.23
CA ILE A 224 -1.00 -17.79 8.64
C ILE A 224 -1.46 -16.71 7.66
N CYS A 225 -0.54 -15.87 7.18
CA CYS A 225 -0.84 -14.84 6.20
C CYS A 225 -1.28 -15.43 4.84
N TYR A 226 -0.59 -16.47 4.34
CA TYR A 226 -1.04 -17.18 3.14
C TYR A 226 -2.39 -17.87 3.33
N LEU A 227 -2.65 -18.43 4.51
CA LEU A 227 -3.97 -18.99 4.83
C LEU A 227 -5.07 -17.92 4.76
N LYS A 228 -4.83 -16.73 5.33
CA LYS A 228 -5.75 -15.57 5.22
C LYS A 228 -6.04 -15.23 3.75
N ILE A 229 -5.00 -15.19 2.90
CA ILE A 229 -5.15 -14.91 1.46
C ILE A 229 -6.02 -15.97 0.79
N ILE A 230 -5.71 -17.25 1.00
CA ILE A 230 -6.44 -18.38 0.41
C ILE A 230 -7.92 -18.34 0.81
N ILE A 231 -8.20 -18.10 2.09
CA ILE A 231 -9.57 -17.99 2.61
C ILE A 231 -10.30 -16.81 1.94
N SER A 232 -9.64 -15.66 1.80
CA SER A 232 -10.22 -14.49 1.10
C SER A 232 -10.60 -14.81 -0.35
N PHE A 233 -9.75 -15.55 -1.08
CA PHE A 233 -10.08 -16.05 -2.42
C PHE A 233 -11.36 -16.88 -2.43
N PHE A 234 -11.50 -17.86 -1.54
CA PHE A 234 -12.68 -18.71 -1.50
C PHE A 234 -13.95 -17.97 -1.09
N ILE A 235 -13.91 -17.20 0.00
CA ILE A 235 -15.06 -16.45 0.52
C ILE A 235 -15.56 -15.46 -0.54
N LEU A 236 -14.66 -14.72 -1.17
CA LEU A 236 -15.02 -13.75 -2.19
C LEU A 236 -15.62 -14.41 -3.43
N SER A 237 -15.04 -15.53 -3.87
CA SER A 237 -15.53 -16.29 -5.04
C SER A 237 -16.94 -16.81 -4.84
N ILE A 238 -17.21 -17.43 -3.68
CA ILE A 238 -18.53 -17.94 -3.32
C ILE A 238 -19.53 -16.78 -3.26
N SER A 239 -19.13 -15.66 -2.64
CA SER A 239 -19.98 -14.48 -2.47
C SER A 239 -20.37 -13.84 -3.80
N PHE A 240 -19.42 -13.66 -4.73
CA PHE A 240 -19.72 -13.17 -6.07
C PHE A 240 -20.54 -14.18 -6.88
N TRP A 241 -20.26 -15.49 -6.78
CA TRP A 241 -21.08 -16.50 -7.44
C TRP A 241 -22.55 -16.42 -6.98
N ILE A 242 -22.78 -16.35 -5.66
CA ILE A 242 -24.12 -16.15 -5.10
C ILE A 242 -24.71 -14.84 -5.62
N PHE A 243 -23.97 -13.73 -5.58
CA PHE A 243 -24.42 -12.41 -6.04
C PHE A 243 -24.99 -12.48 -7.47
N PHE A 244 -24.27 -13.10 -8.41
CA PHE A 244 -24.66 -13.15 -9.82
C PHE A 244 -25.74 -14.19 -10.19
N GLN A 245 -26.05 -15.18 -9.35
CA GLN A 245 -27.00 -16.26 -9.72
C GLN A 245 -28.48 -15.96 -9.53
N ASN A 246 -28.87 -15.05 -8.61
CA ASN A 246 -30.28 -14.97 -8.15
C ASN A 246 -30.78 -13.53 -8.10
N GLN A 247 -31.86 -13.21 -8.81
CA GLN A 247 -32.48 -11.87 -8.81
C GLN A 247 -33.50 -11.67 -7.68
N LYS A 248 -33.93 -12.76 -7.02
CA LYS A 248 -35.05 -12.75 -6.06
C LYS A 248 -34.74 -12.03 -4.73
N TYR A 249 -33.46 -11.89 -4.36
CA TYR A 249 -33.03 -11.37 -3.06
C TYR A 249 -32.03 -10.20 -3.22
N PHE A 250 -32.46 -9.14 -3.91
CA PHE A 250 -31.57 -8.04 -4.26
C PHE A 250 -30.91 -7.38 -3.02
N LEU A 251 -31.69 -6.99 -2.01
CA LEU A 251 -31.15 -6.23 -0.88
C LEU A 251 -30.18 -7.06 -0.02
N SER A 252 -30.58 -8.27 0.40
CA SER A 252 -29.75 -9.11 1.30
C SER A 252 -28.43 -9.53 0.65
N LYS A 253 -28.40 -9.73 -0.66
CA LYS A 253 -27.15 -10.03 -1.39
C LYS A 253 -26.20 -8.85 -1.47
N ASN A 254 -26.71 -7.65 -1.68
CA ASN A 254 -25.89 -6.44 -1.66
C ASN A 254 -25.29 -6.22 -0.27
N ILE A 255 -26.07 -6.45 0.78
CA ILE A 255 -25.56 -6.39 2.17
C ILE A 255 -24.50 -7.47 2.40
N LEU A 256 -24.74 -8.71 1.95
CA LEU A 256 -23.77 -9.80 2.09
C LEU A 256 -22.45 -9.50 1.38
N ILE A 257 -22.49 -9.04 0.12
CA ILE A 257 -21.26 -8.74 -0.61
C ILE A 257 -20.52 -7.55 0.02
N LEU A 258 -21.22 -6.51 0.47
CA LEU A 258 -20.59 -5.38 1.19
C LEU A 258 -19.93 -5.84 2.49
N PHE A 259 -20.60 -6.71 3.25
CA PHE A 259 -20.02 -7.28 4.46
C PHE A 259 -18.78 -8.13 4.17
N VAL A 260 -18.80 -8.94 3.11
CA VAL A 260 -17.64 -9.74 2.69
C VAL A 260 -16.48 -8.86 2.22
N LEU A 261 -16.76 -7.82 1.44
CA LEU A 261 -15.73 -6.85 1.02
C LEU A 261 -15.10 -6.17 2.24
N PHE A 262 -15.91 -5.78 3.23
CA PHE A 262 -15.41 -5.24 4.49
C PHE A 262 -14.56 -6.25 5.28
N LEU A 263 -15.00 -7.51 5.41
CA LEU A 263 -14.22 -8.53 6.10
C LEU A 263 -12.85 -8.76 5.45
N ILE A 264 -12.82 -8.80 4.11
CA ILE A 264 -11.57 -8.97 3.35
C ILE A 264 -10.67 -7.74 3.51
N SER A 265 -11.23 -6.53 3.52
CA SER A 265 -10.42 -5.31 3.66
C SER A 265 -9.76 -5.17 5.03
N VAL A 266 -10.25 -5.88 6.05
CA VAL A 266 -9.71 -5.78 7.41
C VAL A 266 -8.95 -7.02 7.90
N ILE A 267 -8.89 -8.09 7.10
CA ILE A 267 -8.27 -9.37 7.51
C ILE A 267 -6.74 -9.28 7.65
N SER A 268 -6.11 -8.32 6.97
CA SER A 268 -4.68 -8.04 7.08
C SER A 268 -4.35 -7.41 8.43
N TYR A 269 -5.24 -6.63 9.04
CA TYR A 269 -4.95 -5.92 10.29
C TYR A 269 -4.78 -6.85 11.50
N ASN A 270 -3.82 -6.50 12.35
CA ASN A 270 -3.49 -7.22 13.58
C ASN A 270 -4.15 -6.56 14.80
N LYS A 271 -4.04 -7.20 15.97
CA LYS A 271 -4.64 -6.73 17.21
C LYS A 271 -4.26 -5.27 17.56
N SER A 272 -3.00 -4.91 17.32
CA SER A 272 -2.49 -3.55 17.54
C SER A 272 -3.16 -2.51 16.63
N ASP A 273 -3.39 -2.84 15.36
CA ASP A 273 -4.04 -1.94 14.41
C ASP A 273 -5.49 -1.65 14.82
N TRP A 274 -6.18 -2.67 15.36
CA TRP A 274 -7.51 -2.52 15.94
C TRP A 274 -7.53 -1.73 17.25
N LEU A 275 -6.49 -1.86 18.07
CA LEU A 275 -6.32 -1.03 19.26
C LEU A 275 -6.18 0.45 18.86
N HIS A 276 -5.34 0.74 17.86
CA HIS A 276 -5.22 2.08 17.27
C HIS A 276 -6.58 2.60 16.79
N ALA A 277 -7.30 1.83 15.97
CA ALA A 277 -8.61 2.23 15.44
C ALA A 277 -9.62 2.53 16.56
N LYS A 278 -9.64 1.71 17.62
CA LYS A 278 -10.46 1.96 18.81
C LYS A 278 -10.10 3.29 19.49
N LYS A 279 -8.81 3.65 19.54
CA LYS A 279 -8.34 4.90 20.12
C LYS A 279 -8.68 6.11 19.27
N VAL A 280 -8.55 6.01 17.95
CA VAL A 280 -8.98 7.06 17.00
C VAL A 280 -10.46 7.39 17.20
N ILE A 281 -11.32 6.37 17.32
CA ILE A 281 -12.75 6.58 17.55
C ILE A 281 -13.02 7.22 18.92
N LYS A 282 -12.36 6.76 19.98
CA LYS A 282 -12.64 7.22 21.36
C LYS A 282 -11.96 8.53 21.74
N LYS A 283 -10.81 8.85 21.13
CA LYS A 283 -9.91 9.96 21.49
C LYS A 283 -9.42 10.70 20.24
N ALA A 284 -10.32 10.96 19.28
CA ALA A 284 -9.99 11.54 17.98
C ALA A 284 -9.11 12.82 18.04
N LYS A 285 -9.42 13.75 18.96
CA LYS A 285 -8.66 15.00 19.13
C LYS A 285 -7.20 14.77 19.53
N MET A 286 -6.93 13.69 20.25
CA MET A 286 -5.58 13.37 20.75
C MET A 286 -4.78 12.60 19.68
N MET A 287 -5.42 11.67 18.98
CA MET A 287 -4.75 10.83 17.99
C MET A 287 -4.34 11.64 16.74
N GLY A 288 -5.26 12.45 16.20
CA GLY A 288 -4.99 13.25 15.00
C GLY A 288 -4.53 12.43 13.77
N SER A 289 -4.85 11.13 13.73
CA SER A 289 -4.43 10.16 12.73
C SER A 289 -5.62 9.53 11.99
N GLY A 290 -5.33 8.78 10.91
CA GLY A 290 -6.33 7.96 10.22
C GLY A 290 -6.84 6.80 11.08
N MET A 291 -7.89 6.11 10.62
CA MET A 291 -8.51 5.00 11.37
C MET A 291 -7.49 3.88 11.67
N PHE A 292 -6.74 3.46 10.66
CA PHE A 292 -5.63 2.53 10.82
C PHE A 292 -4.30 3.29 10.78
N PRO A 293 -3.26 2.75 11.45
CA PRO A 293 -1.93 3.36 11.47
C PRO A 293 -1.29 3.40 10.08
N GLU A 294 -0.09 3.97 10.00
CA GLU A 294 0.65 4.14 8.74
C GLU A 294 0.80 2.82 7.98
N THR A 295 0.81 2.94 6.64
CA THR A 295 1.12 1.80 5.78
C THR A 295 2.52 1.27 6.10
N GLN A 296 2.73 0.02 5.78
CA GLN A 296 3.92 -0.71 6.19
C GLN A 296 5.14 -0.25 5.40
N GLU A 297 4.92 0.23 4.18
CA GLU A 297 5.88 0.86 3.29
C GLU A 297 6.35 2.21 3.83
N ILE A 298 5.41 3.06 4.28
CA ILE A 298 5.73 4.33 4.96
C ILE A 298 6.57 4.04 6.20
N SER A 299 6.13 3.07 7.00
CA SER A 299 6.78 2.69 8.25
C SER A 299 8.20 2.17 8.04
N GLU A 300 8.38 1.35 7.01
CA GLU A 300 9.69 0.82 6.62
C GLU A 300 10.66 1.92 6.16
N TYR A 301 10.17 2.94 5.45
CA TYR A 301 11.01 4.02 4.92
C TYR A 301 11.73 4.81 6.02
N PHE A 302 11.14 4.92 7.21
CA PHE A 302 11.75 5.59 8.36
C PHE A 302 13.05 4.94 8.85
N LYS A 303 13.37 3.71 8.44
CA LYS A 303 14.69 3.11 8.66
C LYS A 303 15.82 3.97 8.07
N ASN A 304 15.55 4.80 7.05
CA ASN A 304 16.56 5.65 6.41
C ASN A 304 16.97 6.88 7.25
N ILE A 305 16.45 7.01 8.48
CA ILE A 305 16.79 8.11 9.39
C ILE A 305 18.28 8.20 9.71
N SER A 306 18.98 7.07 9.74
CA SER A 306 20.41 7.03 10.04
C SER A 306 21.11 5.91 9.28
N ASP A 307 22.36 6.14 8.91
CA ASP A 307 23.23 5.17 8.25
C ASP A 307 24.08 4.38 9.26
N LEU A 308 23.97 4.72 10.55
CA LEU A 308 24.65 4.02 11.65
C LEU A 308 24.16 2.57 11.77
N LYS A 309 25.10 1.67 12.07
CA LYS A 309 24.80 0.27 12.41
C LYS A 309 24.51 0.16 13.92
N PRO A 310 23.83 -0.91 14.37
CA PRO A 310 23.57 -1.12 15.80
C PRO A 310 24.82 -1.02 16.68
N LYS A 311 25.94 -1.59 16.22
CA LYS A 311 27.24 -1.49 16.91
C LYS A 311 27.76 -0.06 17.08
N ASP A 312 27.46 0.83 16.14
CA ASP A 312 27.92 2.23 16.15
C ASP A 312 27.04 3.05 17.10
N LEU A 313 25.73 2.77 17.15
CA LEU A 313 24.84 3.31 18.17
C LEU A 313 25.29 2.86 19.56
N LYS A 314 25.55 1.57 19.74
CA LYS A 314 25.98 1.01 21.03
C LYS A 314 27.29 1.64 21.55
N SER A 315 28.29 1.79 20.68
CA SER A 315 29.59 2.37 21.07
C SER A 315 29.50 3.84 21.46
N GLN A 316 28.53 4.58 20.89
CA GLN A 316 28.29 5.99 21.16
C GLN A 316 27.19 6.23 22.21
N ASN A 317 26.65 5.15 22.81
CA ASN A 317 25.43 5.21 23.64
C ASN A 317 24.29 5.98 22.95
N GLY A 318 24.21 5.84 21.62
CA GLY A 318 23.31 6.54 20.72
C GLY A 318 21.92 5.91 20.66
N LYS A 319 20.91 6.74 20.45
CA LYS A 319 19.50 6.38 20.44
C LYS A 319 18.78 6.97 19.23
N ILE A 320 17.80 6.24 18.71
CA ILE A 320 16.84 6.75 17.73
C ILE A 320 15.56 7.13 18.48
N LEU A 321 15.10 8.36 18.27
CA LEU A 321 13.94 8.92 18.92
C LEU A 321 12.73 8.88 17.98
N GLU A 322 11.65 8.26 18.42
CA GLU A 322 10.35 8.22 17.74
C GLU A 322 9.33 9.06 18.49
N LEU A 323 8.79 10.07 17.80
CA LEU A 323 7.81 11.01 18.33
C LEU A 323 6.40 10.65 17.84
N GLY A 324 5.53 10.25 18.76
CA GLY A 324 4.18 9.79 18.45
C GLY A 324 4.13 8.34 17.98
N ALA A 325 4.77 7.44 18.71
CA ALA A 325 4.95 6.04 18.30
C ALA A 325 3.63 5.27 18.10
N GLY A 326 2.53 5.73 18.70
CA GLY A 326 1.22 5.09 18.56
C GLY A 326 1.27 3.63 18.99
N CYS A 327 0.83 2.73 18.12
CA CYS A 327 0.93 1.29 18.37
C CYS A 327 2.31 0.69 18.04
N GLY A 328 3.25 1.45 17.49
CA GLY A 328 4.61 1.00 17.14
C GLY A 328 4.76 0.40 15.75
N ASN A 329 4.02 0.95 14.77
CA ASN A 329 4.10 0.54 13.37
C ASN A 329 5.43 0.92 12.74
N ILE A 330 5.96 2.11 13.04
CA ILE A 330 7.30 2.53 12.67
C ILE A 330 8.33 1.86 13.59
N THR A 331 8.07 1.83 14.90
CA THR A 331 8.94 1.21 15.93
C THR A 331 9.48 -0.17 15.53
N GLN A 332 8.63 -1.09 15.08
CA GLN A 332 9.07 -2.46 14.70
C GLN A 332 10.15 -2.48 13.60
N TYR A 333 10.13 -1.52 12.67
CA TYR A 333 11.13 -1.41 11.60
C TYR A 333 12.40 -0.74 12.10
N LEU A 334 12.27 0.25 13.00
CA LEU A 334 13.43 0.82 13.67
C LEU A 334 14.17 -0.24 14.48
N ILE A 335 13.44 -1.09 15.22
CA ILE A 335 14.01 -2.22 15.96
C ILE A 335 14.74 -3.19 15.02
N GLU A 336 14.13 -3.55 13.88
CA GLU A 336 14.75 -4.44 12.88
C GLU A 336 16.11 -3.90 12.41
N LYS A 337 16.28 -2.58 12.31
CA LYS A 337 17.52 -1.95 11.84
C LYS A 337 18.52 -1.60 12.94
N PHE A 338 18.04 -1.11 14.10
CA PHE A 338 18.85 -0.44 15.10
C PHE A 338 18.92 -1.17 16.44
N GLU A 339 18.22 -2.30 16.58
CA GLU A 339 18.02 -3.05 17.83
C GLU A 339 17.16 -2.32 18.86
N GLU A 340 16.45 -3.10 19.66
CA GLU A 340 15.39 -2.63 20.55
C GLU A 340 15.90 -1.68 21.64
N GLU A 341 17.04 -2.02 22.24
CA GLU A 341 17.70 -1.23 23.28
C GLU A 341 18.08 0.19 22.85
N ASN A 342 18.14 0.47 21.54
CA ASN A 342 18.53 1.77 21.00
C ASN A 342 17.35 2.65 20.61
N ILE A 343 16.11 2.23 20.84
CA ILE A 343 14.91 2.98 20.48
C ILE A 343 14.28 3.65 21.70
N ILE A 344 13.94 4.93 21.54
CA ILE A 344 13.12 5.70 22.49
C ILE A 344 11.82 6.07 21.78
N CYS A 345 10.68 5.71 22.38
CA CYS A 345 9.35 6.05 21.88
C CYS A 345 8.66 7.01 22.84
N LEU A 346 8.15 8.13 22.32
CA LEU A 346 7.24 9.02 23.04
C LEU A 346 5.82 8.83 22.54
N GLU A 347 4.88 8.65 23.46
CA GLU A 347 3.47 8.45 23.16
C GLU A 347 2.61 9.09 24.27
N ILE A 348 1.47 9.68 23.91
CA ILE A 348 0.61 10.41 24.85
C ILE A 348 -0.49 9.53 25.44
N ASP A 349 -0.95 8.48 24.74
CA ASP A 349 -1.97 7.56 25.25
C ASP A 349 -1.35 6.45 26.12
N HIS A 350 -1.76 6.42 27.39
CA HIS A 350 -1.35 5.40 28.34
C HIS A 350 -1.50 3.95 27.84
N ASP A 351 -2.63 3.57 27.24
CA ASP A 351 -2.84 2.18 26.81
C ASP A 351 -1.93 1.83 25.63
N LEU A 352 -1.63 2.80 24.76
CA LEU A 352 -0.67 2.62 23.67
C LEU A 352 0.77 2.48 24.21
N CYS A 353 1.13 3.26 25.23
CA CYS A 353 2.41 3.06 25.94
C CYS A 353 2.52 1.65 26.53
N GLN A 354 1.44 1.11 27.13
CA GLN A 354 1.45 -0.25 27.67
C GLN A 354 1.55 -1.31 26.56
N GLU A 355 0.87 -1.11 25.43
CA GLU A 355 0.98 -1.99 24.26
C GLU A 355 2.42 -1.98 23.72
N LEU A 356 3.06 -0.82 23.61
CA LEU A 356 4.46 -0.69 23.19
C LEU A 356 5.40 -1.47 24.11
N LYS A 357 5.28 -1.30 25.44
CA LYS A 357 6.09 -2.03 26.43
C LYS A 357 5.86 -3.54 26.39
N THR A 358 4.62 -3.97 26.11
CA THR A 358 4.28 -5.40 26.00
C THR A 358 4.83 -6.02 24.72
N ARG A 359 4.75 -5.30 23.60
CA ARG A 359 5.23 -5.76 22.29
C ARG A 359 6.74 -5.72 22.17
N PHE A 360 7.36 -4.72 22.80
CA PHE A 360 8.79 -4.44 22.74
C PHE A 360 9.31 -4.19 24.18
N PRO A 361 9.68 -5.25 24.92
CA PRO A 361 10.10 -5.13 26.32
C PRO A 361 11.38 -4.33 26.59
N SER A 362 12.25 -4.16 25.60
CA SER A 362 13.58 -3.53 25.73
C SER A 362 13.66 -2.10 25.19
N ILE A 363 12.60 -1.57 24.56
CA ILE A 363 12.58 -0.15 24.16
C ILE A 363 12.38 0.75 25.37
N THR A 364 12.82 2.00 25.26
CA THR A 364 12.49 3.04 26.23
C THR A 364 11.17 3.71 25.84
N VAL A 365 10.09 3.48 26.59
CA VAL A 365 8.79 4.15 26.36
C VAL A 365 8.58 5.27 27.38
N ILE A 366 8.40 6.49 26.88
CA ILE A 366 8.13 7.69 27.68
C ILE A 366 6.70 8.17 27.39
N GLU A 367 5.85 8.20 28.42
CA GLU A 367 4.48 8.70 28.32
C GLU A 367 4.48 10.23 28.43
N GLY A 368 3.91 10.93 27.43
CA GLY A 368 3.80 12.39 27.44
C GLY A 368 3.53 13.02 26.06
N ASP A 369 3.32 14.34 26.04
CA ASP A 369 3.16 15.09 24.78
C ASP A 369 4.52 15.19 24.06
N ALA A 370 4.66 14.45 22.97
CA ALA A 370 5.88 14.40 22.18
C ALA A 370 6.28 15.75 21.54
N SER A 371 5.42 16.77 21.55
CA SER A 371 5.83 18.13 21.20
C SER A 371 6.76 18.78 22.24
N GLU A 372 6.78 18.26 23.47
CA GLU A 372 7.65 18.67 24.58
C GLU A 372 8.82 17.69 24.79
N PHE A 373 9.21 16.96 23.74
CA PHE A 373 10.14 15.84 23.83
C PHE A 373 11.47 16.17 24.52
N GLU A 374 12.04 17.37 24.30
CA GLU A 374 13.31 17.79 24.93
C GLU A 374 13.22 17.78 26.47
N THR A 375 12.08 18.21 27.02
CA THR A 375 11.82 18.15 28.47
C THR A 375 11.62 16.71 28.94
N LEU A 376 10.91 15.90 28.16
CA LEU A 376 10.61 14.51 28.48
C LEU A 376 11.86 13.62 28.48
N ILE A 377 12.76 13.78 27.50
CA ILE A 377 14.01 13.01 27.46
C ILE A 377 14.96 13.42 28.60
N SER A 378 15.04 14.72 28.90
CA SER A 378 15.86 15.24 30.00
C SER A 378 15.39 14.71 31.37
N LYS A 379 14.07 14.72 31.64
CA LYS A 379 13.49 14.13 32.86
C LYS A 379 13.80 12.64 33.02
N ASN A 380 13.98 11.93 31.91
CA ASN A 380 14.36 10.51 31.89
C ASN A 380 15.87 10.29 31.81
N LYS A 381 16.69 11.33 32.07
CA LYS A 381 18.16 11.28 32.09
C LYS A 381 18.79 10.88 30.75
N ILE A 382 18.11 11.17 29.66
CA ILE A 382 18.61 10.98 28.30
C ILE A 382 19.16 12.31 27.83
N GLN A 383 20.44 12.32 27.47
CA GLN A 383 21.15 13.52 27.02
C GLN A 383 20.87 13.77 25.54
N ASN A 384 20.84 15.04 25.13
CA ASN A 384 20.54 15.42 23.75
C ASN A 384 21.55 14.77 22.79
N GLU A 385 22.83 14.71 23.16
CA GLU A 385 23.95 14.19 22.37
C GLU A 385 23.81 12.69 22.05
N GLN A 386 23.01 11.97 22.83
CA GLN A 386 22.70 10.56 22.58
C GLN A 386 21.77 10.40 21.38
N ILE A 387 20.99 11.41 20.99
CA ILE A 387 20.04 11.27 19.89
C ILE A 387 20.78 11.27 18.55
N LYS A 388 20.68 10.17 17.79
CA LYS A 388 21.35 9.94 16.50
C LYS A 388 20.41 9.95 15.29
N GLY A 389 19.13 10.21 15.53
CA GLY A 389 18.10 10.34 14.50
C GLY A 389 16.73 10.53 15.15
N ILE A 390 15.87 11.34 14.54
CA ILE A 390 14.52 11.59 15.03
C ILE A 390 13.50 11.27 13.94
N VAL A 391 12.53 10.42 14.24
CA VAL A 391 11.37 10.17 13.37
C VAL A 391 10.10 10.69 14.06
N SER A 392 9.15 11.20 13.28
CA SER A 392 7.91 11.74 13.81
C SER A 392 6.70 11.38 12.96
N SER A 393 5.74 10.74 13.63
CA SER A 393 4.36 10.50 13.18
C SER A 393 3.36 11.48 13.81
N LEU A 394 3.84 12.60 14.37
CA LEU A 394 2.96 13.66 14.86
C LEU A 394 2.27 14.41 13.70
N PRO A 395 0.98 14.80 13.85
CA PRO A 395 0.26 15.59 12.85
C PRO A 395 0.66 17.08 12.93
N ILE A 396 1.91 17.39 12.62
CA ILE A 396 2.52 18.74 12.73
C ILE A 396 1.69 19.80 11.97
N ALA A 397 1.06 19.40 10.86
CA ALA A 397 0.16 20.24 10.07
C ALA A 397 -1.03 20.81 10.88
N LEU A 398 -1.45 20.09 11.93
CA LEU A 398 -2.56 20.45 12.80
C LEU A 398 -2.12 21.20 14.06
N PHE A 399 -0.81 21.39 14.28
CA PHE A 399 -0.33 22.11 15.46
C PHE A 399 -0.76 23.57 15.41
N GLU A 400 -1.12 24.12 16.57
CA GLU A 400 -1.20 25.56 16.79
C GLU A 400 0.17 26.21 16.52
N GLU A 401 0.17 27.48 16.13
CA GLU A 401 1.40 28.15 15.68
C GLU A 401 2.46 28.23 16.79
N GLU A 402 2.06 28.55 18.02
CA GLU A 402 2.98 28.59 19.16
C GLU A 402 3.58 27.21 19.48
N LYS A 403 2.74 26.18 19.46
CA LYS A 403 3.15 24.78 19.65
C LYS A 403 4.14 24.35 18.58
N PHE A 404 3.88 24.69 17.32
CA PHE A 404 4.78 24.42 16.20
C PHE A 404 6.12 25.14 16.35
N LYS A 405 6.13 26.43 16.69
CA LYS A 405 7.38 27.21 16.85
C LYS A 405 8.27 26.65 17.96
N LYS A 406 7.67 26.26 19.09
CA LYS A 406 8.40 25.60 20.19
C LYS A 406 9.00 24.27 19.73
N PHE A 407 8.17 23.43 19.09
CA PHE A 407 8.60 22.14 18.54
C PHE A 407 9.73 22.29 17.51
N GLU A 408 9.58 23.18 16.52
CA GLU A 408 10.59 23.46 15.50
C GLU A 408 11.91 23.92 16.14
N SER A 409 11.85 24.76 17.18
CA SER A 409 13.03 25.25 17.88
C SER A 409 13.81 24.11 18.55
N SER A 410 13.13 23.22 19.29
CA SER A 410 13.77 22.06 19.93
C SER A 410 14.34 21.06 18.91
N ILE A 411 13.59 20.77 17.84
CA ILE A 411 14.05 19.89 16.75
C ILE A 411 15.29 20.48 16.06
N THR A 412 15.24 21.77 15.71
CA THR A 412 16.35 22.47 15.03
C THR A 412 17.63 22.41 15.87
N LYS A 413 17.51 22.66 17.17
CA LYS A 413 18.64 22.62 18.10
C LYS A 413 19.34 21.26 18.07
N ILE A 414 18.59 20.17 18.30
CA ILE A 414 19.17 18.82 18.36
C ILE A 414 19.73 18.36 17.00
N ILE A 415 19.06 18.70 15.89
CA ILE A 415 19.55 18.41 14.54
C ILE A 415 20.92 19.05 14.30
N ASN A 416 21.06 20.33 14.63
CA ASN A 416 22.28 21.09 14.39
C ASN A 416 23.40 20.66 15.33
N ASP A 417 23.11 20.53 16.62
CA ASP A 417 24.10 20.17 17.65
C ASP A 417 24.69 18.78 17.38
N ASN A 418 23.85 17.82 16.98
CA ASN A 418 24.28 16.43 16.78
C ASN A 418 24.62 16.10 15.32
N LYS A 419 24.35 16.99 14.37
CA LYS A 419 24.46 16.75 12.91
C LYS A 419 23.71 15.49 12.45
N ILE A 420 22.45 15.37 12.87
CA ILE A 420 21.59 14.21 12.58
C ILE A 420 20.48 14.55 11.59
N LYS A 421 19.74 13.53 11.15
CA LYS A 421 18.54 13.71 10.33
C LYS A 421 17.27 13.72 11.18
N PHE A 422 16.26 14.41 10.69
CA PHE A 422 14.88 14.34 11.17
C PHE A 422 13.95 13.92 10.03
N MET A 423 13.13 12.90 10.24
CA MET A 423 12.12 12.46 9.28
C MET A 423 10.72 12.66 9.83
N ASN A 424 9.83 13.22 9.01
CA ASN A 424 8.47 13.49 9.40
C ASN A 424 7.51 13.17 8.26
N TYR A 425 6.44 12.43 8.53
CA TYR A 425 5.37 12.22 7.56
C TYR A 425 4.35 13.37 7.58
N ARG A 426 3.76 13.71 6.43
CA ARG A 426 2.70 14.72 6.31
C ARG A 426 1.69 14.32 5.26
N PHE A 427 0.42 14.47 5.56
CA PHE A 427 -0.65 14.34 4.58
C PHE A 427 -0.66 15.58 3.67
N ASN A 428 -0.52 15.38 2.36
CA ASN A 428 -0.35 16.47 1.40
C ASN A 428 -1.52 17.45 1.43
N PHE A 429 -2.73 16.96 1.66
CA PHE A 429 -3.94 17.78 1.71
C PHE A 429 -4.01 18.74 2.90
N PHE A 430 -3.28 18.44 3.99
CA PHE A 430 -3.28 19.26 5.20
C PHE A 430 -2.03 20.13 5.33
N GLU A 431 -1.09 20.06 4.37
CA GLU A 431 0.13 20.86 4.43
C GLU A 431 -0.16 22.36 4.37
N LYS A 432 0.60 23.12 5.17
CA LYS A 432 0.55 24.58 5.24
C LYS A 432 1.98 25.12 5.22
N ASP A 433 2.22 26.17 4.44
CA ASP A 433 3.54 26.84 4.37
C ASP A 433 4.01 27.36 5.75
N THR A 434 3.05 27.69 6.62
CA THR A 434 3.30 28.13 8.00
C THR A 434 3.75 27.00 8.94
N ARG A 435 3.85 25.76 8.45
CA ARG A 435 4.36 24.59 9.19
C ARG A 435 5.64 24.04 8.59
N GLU A 436 6.29 24.77 7.69
CA GLU A 436 7.60 24.42 7.16
C GLU A 436 8.70 24.71 8.18
N MET A 437 9.67 23.80 8.30
CA MET A 437 10.83 23.97 9.19
C MET A 437 11.93 24.74 8.46
N LYS A 438 11.94 26.08 8.61
CA LYS A 438 12.79 26.97 7.81
C LYS A 438 14.23 27.07 8.33
N ARG A 439 14.45 26.67 9.58
CA ARG A 439 15.76 26.79 10.26
C ARG A 439 16.74 25.66 9.93
N ILE A 440 16.25 24.59 9.32
CA ILE A 440 17.03 23.40 8.92
C ILE A 440 16.91 23.19 7.40
N ASN A 441 17.80 22.39 6.82
CA ASN A 441 17.76 22.12 5.38
C ASN A 441 16.79 20.97 5.09
N LYS A 442 15.88 21.17 4.13
CA LYS A 442 14.99 20.12 3.63
C LYS A 442 15.69 19.42 2.47
N ILE A 443 15.95 18.11 2.59
CA ILE A 443 16.60 17.34 1.54
C ILE A 443 15.60 17.13 0.40
N LYS A 444 15.64 17.99 -0.62
CA LYS A 444 14.68 17.99 -1.74
C LYS A 444 14.66 16.65 -2.50
N ASN A 445 15.82 16.03 -2.69
CA ASN A 445 15.97 14.76 -3.44
C ASN A 445 15.50 13.50 -2.66
N ASN A 446 15.07 13.64 -1.41
CA ASN A 446 14.60 12.52 -0.56
C ASN A 446 13.12 12.66 -0.16
N THR A 447 12.35 13.44 -0.91
CA THR A 447 10.90 13.55 -0.68
C THR A 447 10.18 12.48 -1.47
N PHE A 448 9.58 11.53 -0.76
CA PHE A 448 8.87 10.40 -1.37
C PHE A 448 7.38 10.52 -1.10
N ASN A 449 6.59 10.33 -2.16
CA ASN A 449 5.15 10.30 -2.11
C ASN A 449 4.69 8.86 -1.89
N PHE A 450 4.05 8.63 -0.76
CA PHE A 450 3.36 7.41 -0.43
C PHE A 450 1.86 7.64 -0.51
N ILE A 451 1.12 6.54 -0.43
CA ILE A 451 -0.33 6.56 -0.31
C ILE A 451 -0.67 5.87 0.99
N SER A 452 -1.43 6.58 1.83
CA SER A 452 -1.95 6.03 3.07
C SER A 452 -3.05 4.99 2.82
N GLU A 453 -3.42 4.22 3.84
CA GLU A 453 -4.57 3.30 3.82
C GLU A 453 -5.89 3.97 3.37
N MET A 454 -6.02 5.28 3.61
CA MET A 454 -7.19 6.07 3.20
C MET A 454 -7.08 6.62 1.78
N ILE A 455 -6.11 6.15 0.99
CA ILE A 455 -5.85 6.60 -0.38
C ILE A 455 -5.41 8.09 -0.42
N ILE A 456 -5.03 8.66 0.74
CA ILE A 456 -4.55 10.04 0.83
C ILE A 456 -3.05 10.04 0.55
N PRO A 457 -2.56 10.89 -0.38
CA PRO A 457 -1.14 11.09 -0.60
C PRO A 457 -0.44 11.60 0.66
N VAL A 458 0.71 11.02 0.97
CA VAL A 458 1.55 11.34 2.11
C VAL A 458 2.98 11.59 1.64
N ASN A 459 3.58 12.67 2.12
CA ASN A 459 4.98 12.99 1.93
C ASN A 459 5.76 12.60 3.18
N ILE A 460 6.94 12.01 3.00
CA ILE A 460 7.94 11.93 4.07
C ILE A 460 9.03 12.95 3.79
N TYR A 461 9.17 13.90 4.70
CA TYR A 461 10.19 14.93 4.65
C TYR A 461 11.39 14.53 5.48
N THR A 462 12.57 14.67 4.89
CA THR A 462 13.85 14.50 5.57
C THR A 462 14.52 15.85 5.70
N TYR A 463 14.92 16.19 6.92
CA TYR A 463 15.64 17.41 7.24
C TYR A 463 17.00 17.10 7.87
N GLU A 464 17.95 17.99 7.67
CA GLU A 464 19.31 17.93 8.21
C GLU A 464 19.81 19.33 8.59
N SER A 465 20.96 19.40 9.27
CA SER A 465 21.62 20.67 9.59
C SER A 465 21.89 21.48 8.33
N LYS A 466 21.74 22.80 8.41
CA LYS A 466 22.32 23.69 7.39
C LYS A 466 23.84 23.59 7.51
N ASN A 467 24.53 23.34 6.39
CA ASN A 467 25.98 23.34 6.31
C ASN A 467 26.57 24.70 6.70
#